data_AF-A0AAD2FRI6-F1
#
_entry.id   AF-A0AAD2FRI6-F1
#
_cell.length_a   1.000
_cell.length_b   1.000
_cell.length_c   1.000
_cell.angle_alpha   90.00
_cell.angle_beta   90.00
_cell.angle_gamma   90.00
#
_symmetry.space_group_name_H-M   'P 1'
#
loop_
_entity.id
_entity.type
_entity.pdbx_description
1 polymer ?
#
loop_
_entity_poly.entity_id
_entity_poly.type
_entity_poly.pdbx_seq_one_letter_code
_entity_poly.pdbx_strand_id
1 'polypeptide(L)'
;MVRITNLLAVFVSFFGFAAAFAPVNSNFGVTRLAPASPMADYQPASLQRQRNSVAQVQTMGLFGLGAPEIGVILVAAAFLLGPEKLAEFGKDAGKIAGELKEVPAEFQKGLEEGEKQAKMAKAKTAAKEDSSSD
;
A
#
# COMPACT_ATOMS: atom_id res chain seq x y z
N MET A 1 -6.33 -27.52 34.55
CA MET A 1 -6.32 -28.05 33.16
C MET A 1 -7.17 -27.20 32.20
N VAL A 2 -8.43 -26.87 32.53
CA VAL A 2 -9.36 -26.12 31.65
C VAL A 2 -8.91 -24.69 31.28
N ARG A 3 -8.17 -24.00 32.16
CA ARG A 3 -7.68 -22.64 31.89
C ARG A 3 -6.55 -22.58 30.86
N ILE A 4 -5.76 -23.66 30.73
CA ILE A 4 -4.65 -23.74 29.78
C ILE A 4 -5.17 -24.07 28.37
N THR A 5 -6.20 -24.92 28.26
CA THR A 5 -6.86 -25.21 26.98
C THR A 5 -7.57 -24.00 26.38
N ASN A 6 -8.24 -23.17 27.20
CA ASN A 6 -8.88 -21.95 26.71
C ASN A 6 -7.88 -20.89 26.25
N LEU A 7 -6.73 -20.76 26.93
CA LEU A 7 -5.66 -19.84 26.54
C LEU A 7 -4.97 -20.29 25.24
N LEU A 8 -4.76 -21.60 25.07
CA LEU A 8 -4.21 -22.18 23.85
C LEU A 8 -5.16 -22.06 22.66
N ALA A 9 -6.47 -22.19 22.87
CA ALA A 9 -7.49 -21.99 21.84
C ALA A 9 -7.53 -20.55 21.30
N VAL A 10 -7.37 -19.54 22.18
CA VAL A 10 -7.29 -18.13 21.76
C VAL A 10 -6.01 -17.88 20.96
N PHE A 11 -4.89 -18.47 21.35
CA PHE A 11 -3.62 -18.34 20.62
C PHE A 11 -3.68 -18.96 19.22
N VAL A 12 -4.30 -20.14 19.06
CA VAL A 12 -4.50 -20.79 17.76
C VAL A 12 -5.45 -19.98 16.85
N SER A 13 -6.44 -19.28 17.41
CA SER A 13 -7.30 -18.38 16.63
C SER A 13 -6.61 -17.08 16.17
N PHE A 14 -5.57 -16.63 16.89
CA PHE A 14 -4.80 -15.42 16.51
C PHE A 14 -3.66 -15.73 15.52
N PHE A 15 -3.06 -16.92 15.60
CA PHE A 15 -1.97 -17.35 14.69
C PHE A 15 -2.45 -18.19 13.49
N GLY A 16 -3.69 -18.69 13.49
CA GLY A 16 -4.23 -19.60 12.47
C GLY A 16 -4.75 -18.95 11.19
N PHE A 17 -4.51 -17.66 10.94
CA PHE A 17 -5.09 -16.92 9.81
C PHE A 17 -4.09 -16.60 8.69
N ALA A 18 -3.17 -17.51 8.39
CA ALA A 18 -2.30 -17.39 7.20
C ALA A 18 -3.05 -17.70 5.88
N ALA A 19 -4.23 -18.33 5.96
CA ALA A 19 -4.98 -18.77 4.77
C ALA A 19 -5.92 -17.72 4.17
N ALA A 20 -6.15 -16.59 4.85
CA ALA A 20 -7.14 -15.60 4.39
C ALA A 20 -6.61 -14.59 3.36
N PHE A 21 -5.29 -14.60 3.13
CA PHE A 21 -4.63 -13.85 2.06
C PHE A 21 -4.03 -14.77 1.01
N ALA A 22 -4.38 -16.06 1.01
CA ALA A 22 -4.11 -16.94 -0.11
C ALA A 22 -5.18 -16.73 -1.19
N PRO A 23 -4.84 -16.58 -2.48
CA PRO A 23 -5.85 -16.60 -3.52
C PRO A 23 -6.59 -17.94 -3.46
N VAL A 24 -7.90 -17.89 -3.28
CA VAL A 24 -8.78 -19.05 -3.43
C VAL A 24 -8.63 -19.57 -4.85
N ASN A 25 -7.83 -20.62 -5.03
CA ASN A 25 -7.70 -21.26 -6.32
C ASN A 25 -8.97 -22.06 -6.58
N SER A 26 -9.95 -21.43 -7.22
CA SER A 26 -11.22 -22.03 -7.62
C SER A 26 -11.01 -22.96 -8.83
N ASN A 27 -10.18 -23.99 -8.69
CA ASN A 27 -10.25 -25.17 -9.55
C ASN A 27 -11.18 -26.19 -8.88
N PHE A 28 -12.43 -25.78 -8.69
CA PHE A 28 -13.53 -26.72 -8.45
C PHE A 28 -13.72 -27.50 -9.76
N GLY A 29 -13.29 -28.75 -9.75
CA GLY A 29 -13.32 -29.64 -10.91
C GLY A 29 -14.74 -29.81 -11.44
N VAL A 30 -15.06 -29.05 -12.49
CA VAL A 30 -16.25 -29.27 -13.30
C VAL A 30 -15.97 -30.48 -14.20
N THR A 31 -16.29 -31.67 -13.71
CA THR A 31 -16.36 -32.89 -14.54
C THR A 31 -17.58 -32.75 -15.45
N ARG A 32 -17.43 -32.09 -16.60
CA ARG A 32 -18.41 -32.18 -17.70
C ARG A 32 -18.23 -33.54 -18.37
N LEU A 33 -19.22 -34.42 -18.19
CA LEU A 33 -19.39 -35.61 -19.04
C LEU A 33 -19.66 -35.14 -20.47
N ALA A 34 -18.71 -35.36 -21.38
CA ALA A 34 -18.89 -35.14 -22.81
C ALA A 34 -19.31 -36.47 -23.49
N PRO A 35 -20.29 -36.46 -24.41
CA PRO A 35 -20.71 -37.66 -25.13
C PRO A 35 -19.67 -38.09 -26.17
N ALA A 36 -19.49 -39.40 -26.33
CA ALA A 36 -18.54 -40.01 -27.23
C ALA A 36 -18.84 -39.65 -28.70
N SER A 37 -17.86 -39.04 -29.39
CA SER A 37 -17.81 -38.91 -30.84
C SER A 37 -16.34 -39.06 -31.27
N PRO A 38 -15.97 -40.04 -32.11
CA PRO A 38 -14.58 -40.26 -32.51
C PRO A 38 -14.30 -39.45 -33.78
N MET A 39 -14.22 -38.13 -33.64
CA MET A 39 -13.60 -37.26 -34.63
C MET A 39 -12.56 -36.47 -33.86
N ALA A 40 -11.37 -37.06 -33.77
CA ALA A 40 -10.23 -36.44 -33.13
C ALA A 40 -9.76 -35.28 -34.02
N ASP A 41 -10.32 -34.10 -33.80
CA ASP A 41 -9.70 -32.85 -34.22
C ASP A 41 -8.27 -32.85 -33.67
N TYR A 42 -7.30 -33.01 -34.57
CA TYR A 42 -5.88 -32.95 -34.29
C TYR A 42 -5.55 -31.51 -33.85
N GLN A 43 -5.80 -31.21 -32.59
CA GLN A 43 -5.25 -30.03 -31.94
C GLN A 43 -3.75 -30.30 -31.75
N PRO A 44 -2.85 -29.63 -32.48
CA PRO A 44 -1.44 -29.82 -32.28
C PRO A 44 -1.10 -29.40 -30.85
N ALA A 45 -0.26 -30.18 -30.17
CA ALA A 45 0.16 -29.93 -28.78
C ALA A 45 0.72 -28.50 -28.55
N SER A 46 1.15 -27.82 -29.64
CA SER A 46 1.58 -26.43 -29.66
C SER A 46 0.47 -25.42 -29.33
N LEU A 47 -0.80 -25.71 -29.61
CA LEU A 47 -1.93 -24.82 -29.29
C LEU A 47 -2.53 -25.12 -27.91
N GLN A 48 -2.40 -26.36 -27.42
CA GLN A 48 -2.92 -26.79 -26.12
C GLN A 48 -2.23 -26.06 -24.95
N ARG A 49 -0.96 -25.70 -25.11
CA ARG A 49 -0.11 -25.16 -24.03
C ARG A 49 -0.03 -23.63 -23.97
N GLN A 50 -0.94 -22.93 -24.64
CA GLN A 50 -0.96 -21.47 -24.65
C GLN A 50 -2.05 -20.84 -23.79
N ARG A 51 -2.77 -21.66 -23.00
CA ARG A 51 -3.80 -21.16 -22.08
C ARG A 51 -3.23 -20.98 -20.68
N ASN A 52 -2.98 -19.72 -20.36
CA ASN A 52 -3.08 -19.13 -19.03
C ASN A 52 -2.02 -19.56 -18.00
N SER A 53 -0.85 -18.95 -18.11
CA SER A 53 -0.22 -18.42 -16.90
C SER A 53 0.27 -17.02 -17.23
N VAL A 54 -0.65 -16.06 -17.20
CA VAL A 54 -0.25 -14.73 -16.73
C VAL A 54 0.27 -15.00 -15.33
N ALA A 55 1.59 -15.08 -15.18
CA ALA A 55 2.21 -15.23 -13.88
C ALA A 55 1.54 -14.19 -13.00
N GLN A 56 0.76 -14.63 -12.02
CA GLN A 56 0.30 -13.75 -10.96
C GLN A 56 1.58 -13.12 -10.46
N VAL A 57 1.81 -11.84 -10.82
CA VAL A 57 2.91 -11.07 -10.28
C VAL A 57 2.59 -11.03 -8.81
N GLN A 58 3.19 -11.95 -8.07
CA GLN A 58 3.16 -11.93 -6.63
C GLN A 58 3.69 -10.54 -6.31
N THR A 59 2.83 -9.68 -5.79
CA THR A 59 3.19 -8.32 -5.41
C THR A 59 4.06 -8.44 -4.17
N MET A 60 5.27 -8.96 -4.37
CA MET A 60 6.38 -8.91 -3.44
C MET A 60 6.64 -7.42 -3.28
N GLY A 61 6.49 -6.90 -2.06
CA GLY A 61 6.49 -5.47 -1.79
C GLY A 61 7.86 -4.81 -2.03
N LEU A 62 8.09 -3.68 -1.36
CA LEU A 62 9.37 -2.96 -1.43
C LEU A 62 10.49 -3.88 -0.90
N PHE A 63 11.51 -4.15 -1.72
CA PHE A 63 12.64 -5.06 -1.42
C PHE A 63 12.32 -6.56 -1.40
N GLY A 64 11.24 -7.00 -2.05
CA GLY A 64 10.87 -8.43 -2.04
C GLY A 64 10.32 -8.90 -0.69
N LEU A 65 10.07 -7.97 0.24
CA LEU A 65 9.42 -8.19 1.52
C LEU A 65 7.92 -7.93 1.36
N GLY A 66 7.09 -8.93 1.67
CA GLY A 66 5.65 -8.78 1.72
C GLY A 66 5.16 -8.26 3.07
N ALA A 67 3.85 -8.02 3.16
CA ALA A 67 3.19 -7.69 4.42
C ALA A 67 3.50 -8.68 5.58
N PRO A 68 3.53 -10.02 5.37
CA PRO A 68 3.83 -10.93 6.47
C PRO A 68 5.28 -10.80 6.96
N GLU A 69 6.26 -10.64 6.07
CA GLU A 69 7.67 -10.47 6.43
C GLU A 69 7.89 -9.17 7.23
N ILE A 70 7.28 -8.06 6.78
CA ILE A 70 7.33 -6.79 7.51
C ILE A 70 6.68 -6.90 8.89
N GLY A 71 5.58 -7.65 9.03
CA GLY A 71 4.94 -7.90 10.31
C GLY A 71 5.86 -8.58 11.33
N VAL A 72 6.62 -9.59 10.92
CA VAL A 72 7.57 -10.28 11.80
C VAL A 72 8.67 -9.35 12.30
N ILE A 73 9.20 -8.49 11.42
CA ILE A 73 10.23 -7.51 11.78
C ILE A 73 9.68 -6.50 12.78
N LEU A 74 8.46 -6.00 12.60
CA LEU A 74 7.82 -5.07 13.53
C LEU A 74 7.62 -5.70 14.92
N VAL A 75 7.22 -6.97 14.98
CA VAL A 75 7.10 -7.69 16.24
C VAL A 75 8.47 -7.81 16.92
N ALA A 76 9.51 -8.20 16.20
CA ALA A 76 10.88 -8.29 16.74
C ALA A 76 11.38 -6.93 17.26
N ALA A 77 11.15 -5.86 16.51
CA ALA A 77 11.47 -4.50 16.94
C ALA A 77 10.68 -4.09 18.19
N ALA A 78 9.40 -4.41 18.27
CA ALA A 78 8.58 -4.15 19.45
C ALA A 78 9.07 -4.91 20.69
N PHE A 79 9.59 -6.12 20.53
CA PHE A 79 10.23 -6.84 21.63
C PHE A 79 11.55 -6.21 22.07
N LEU A 80 12.36 -5.73 21.13
CA LEU A 80 13.65 -5.12 21.44
C LEU A 80 13.52 -3.74 22.09
N LEU A 81 12.64 -2.89 21.55
CA LEU A 81 12.40 -1.53 22.06
C LEU A 81 11.38 -1.49 23.20
N GLY A 82 10.46 -2.46 23.24
CA GLY A 82 9.29 -2.46 24.10
C GLY A 82 8.08 -1.75 23.46
N PRO A 83 6.84 -2.20 23.74
CA PRO A 83 5.63 -1.60 23.18
C PRO A 83 5.39 -0.16 23.66
N GLU A 84 5.85 0.19 24.86
CA GLU A 84 5.75 1.55 25.41
C GLU A 84 6.57 2.55 24.61
N LYS A 85 7.79 2.18 24.20
CA LYS A 85 8.67 3.06 23.42
C LYS A 85 8.16 3.26 22.00
N LEU A 86 7.63 2.23 21.35
CA LEU A 86 6.97 2.39 20.05
C LEU A 86 5.74 3.31 20.13
N ALA A 87 4.96 3.24 21.21
CA ALA A 87 3.82 4.13 21.41
C ALA A 87 4.25 5.58 21.67
N GLU A 88 5.32 5.79 22.42
CA GLU A 88 5.93 7.11 22.65
C GLU A 88 6.42 7.72 21.32
N PHE A 89 7.23 6.98 20.54
CA PHE A 89 7.68 7.42 19.21
C PHE A 89 6.51 7.68 18.25
N GLY A 90 5.46 6.85 18.27
CA GLY A 90 4.28 7.06 17.45
C GLY A 90 3.51 8.33 17.80
N LYS A 91 3.44 8.70 19.08
CA LYS A 91 2.83 9.97 19.53
C LYS A 91 3.66 11.17 19.07
N ASP A 92 4.97 11.10 19.23
CA ASP A 92 5.86 12.21 18.87
C ASP A 92 5.91 12.41 17.35
N ALA A 93 6.07 11.33 16.59
CA ALA A 93 5.98 11.35 15.13
C ALA A 93 4.60 11.82 14.66
N GLY A 94 3.53 11.41 15.35
CA GLY A 94 2.16 11.83 15.05
C GLY A 94 1.92 13.32 15.26
N LYS A 95 2.49 13.92 16.31
CA LYS A 95 2.44 15.37 16.54
C LYS A 95 3.18 16.12 15.44
N ILE A 96 4.41 15.71 15.14
CA ILE A 96 5.23 16.31 14.07
C ILE A 96 4.49 16.20 12.72
N ALA A 97 3.95 15.02 12.39
CA ALA A 97 3.18 14.84 11.17
C ALA A 97 1.87 15.65 11.14
N GLY A 98 1.26 15.92 12.30
CA GLY A 98 0.10 16.79 12.44
C GLY A 98 0.46 18.25 12.14
N GLU A 99 1.51 18.77 12.76
CA GLU A 99 2.04 20.13 12.53
C GLU A 99 2.47 20.30 11.06
N LEU A 100 3.13 19.29 10.49
CA LEU A 100 3.52 19.29 9.08
C LEU A 100 2.34 19.25 8.09
N LYS A 101 1.09 19.04 8.50
CA LYS A 101 -0.08 19.18 7.60
C LYS A 101 -0.55 20.61 7.45
N GLU A 102 -0.31 21.46 8.45
CA GLU A 102 -0.68 22.88 8.39
C GLU A 102 0.32 23.66 7.52
N VAL A 103 1.60 23.29 7.56
CA VAL A 103 2.67 23.91 6.78
C VAL A 103 2.40 23.94 5.25
N PRO A 104 1.98 22.84 4.58
CA PRO A 104 1.61 22.86 3.17
C PRO A 104 0.46 23.81 2.85
N ALA A 105 -0.53 23.94 3.73
CA ALA A 105 -1.68 24.82 3.50
C ALA A 105 -1.27 26.29 3.57
N GLU A 106 -0.43 26.65 4.55
CA GLU A 106 0.16 27.97 4.65
C GLU A 106 1.12 28.27 3.49
N PHE A 107 1.89 27.27 3.05
CA PHE A 107 2.78 27.40 1.90
C PHE A 107 2.00 27.69 0.60
N GLN A 108 0.89 26.98 0.36
CA GLN A 108 0.02 27.22 -0.80
C GLN A 108 -0.56 28.64 -0.76
N LYS A 109 -1.07 29.07 0.39
CA LYS A 109 -1.62 30.42 0.56
C LYS A 109 -0.54 31.50 0.37
N GLY A 110 0.64 31.30 0.95
CA GLY A 110 1.78 32.19 0.80
C GLY A 110 2.29 32.29 -0.64
N LEU A 111 2.24 31.18 -1.39
CA LEU A 111 2.61 31.15 -2.80
C LEU A 111 1.61 31.96 -3.66
N GLU A 112 0.30 31.76 -3.45
CA GLU A 112 -0.74 32.55 -4.14
C GLU A 112 -0.67 34.05 -3.80
N GLU A 113 -0.42 34.37 -2.53
CA GLU A 113 -0.31 35.75 -2.07
C GLU A 113 0.98 36.40 -2.60
N GLY A 114 2.10 35.65 -2.62
CA GLY A 114 3.35 36.05 -3.23
C GLY A 114 3.22 36.29 -4.73
N GLU A 115 2.47 35.46 -5.47
CA GLU A 115 2.19 35.70 -6.88
C GLU A 115 1.37 36.97 -7.11
N LYS A 116 0.34 37.22 -6.29
CA LYS A 116 -0.46 38.45 -6.36
C LYS A 116 0.39 39.68 -6.06
N GLN A 117 1.21 39.63 -5.02
CA GLN A 117 2.12 40.71 -4.66
C GLN A 117 3.20 40.94 -5.72
N ALA A 118 3.77 39.88 -6.31
CA ALA A 118 4.76 39.99 -7.38
C ALA A 118 4.16 40.64 -8.64
N LYS A 119 2.90 40.32 -8.98
CA LYS A 119 2.18 40.97 -10.09
C LYS A 119 1.91 42.44 -9.81
N MET A 120 1.48 42.79 -8.60
CA MET A 120 1.24 44.17 -8.19
C MET A 120 2.53 44.98 -8.09
N ALA A 121 3.61 44.39 -7.59
CA ALA A 121 4.93 45.03 -7.53
C ALA A 121 5.44 45.32 -8.94
N LYS A 122 5.37 44.36 -9.88
CA LYS A 122 5.74 44.59 -11.28
C LYS A 122 4.93 45.71 -11.94
N ALA A 123 3.63 45.79 -11.68
CA ALA A 123 2.78 46.87 -12.20
C ALA A 123 3.13 48.24 -11.58
N LYS A 124 3.47 48.29 -10.29
CA LYS A 124 3.91 49.53 -9.62
C LYS A 124 5.30 49.98 -10.02
N THR A 125 6.23 49.07 -10.33
CA THR A 125 7.57 49.44 -10.82
C THR A 125 7.49 49.96 -12.26
N ALA A 126 6.68 49.34 -13.12
CA ALA A 126 6.46 49.82 -14.49
C ALA A 126 5.80 51.22 -14.54
N ALA A 127 4.85 51.51 -13.65
CA ALA A 127 4.21 52.83 -13.59
C ALA A 127 5.09 53.94 -12.98
N LYS A 128 6.20 53.60 -12.32
CA LYS A 128 7.08 54.58 -11.66
C LYS A 128 8.23 55.05 -12.58
N GLU A 129 8.62 54.24 -13.56
CA GLU A 129 9.64 54.61 -14.56
C GLU A 129 9.13 55.70 -15.53
N ASP A 130 7.83 55.73 -15.85
CA ASP A 130 7.22 56.75 -16.75
C ASP A 130 7.03 58.15 -16.11
N SER A 131 7.34 58.34 -14.83
CA SER A 131 7.14 59.62 -14.10
C SER A 131 8.43 60.32 -13.68
N SER A 132 9.60 59.79 -14.07
CA SER A 132 10.91 60.37 -13.73
C SER A 132 11.69 60.91 -14.94
N SER A 133 11.07 60.92 -16.11
CA SER A 133 11.59 61.54 -17.33
C SER A 133 10.70 62.71 -17.75
N ASP A 134 10.75 63.80 -16.98
CA ASP A 134 10.34 65.15 -17.38
C ASP A 134 11.34 66.16 -16.79
#